data_AF-A0A9X5IQW0-F1
#
_entry.id   AF-A0A9X5IQW0-F1
#
_cell.length_a   1.000
_cell.length_b   1.000
_cell.length_c   1.000
_cell.angle_alpha   90.00
_cell.angle_beta   90.00
_cell.angle_gamma   90.00
#
_symmetry.space_group_name_H-M   'P 1'
#
loop_
_entity.id
_entity.type
_entity.pdbx_description
1 polymer ?
#
loop_
_entity_poly.entity_id
_entity_poly.type
_entity_poly.pdbx_seq_one_letter_code
_entity_poly.pdbx_strand_id
1 'polypeptide(L)' 'MISIKLTSIYVDDQTKALAFYTEPDQHPAAQTFKAALTADGVPFTQDVTDYGNVAVAVLDDTCGNLIRLAMTKDATA' A
#
# COMPACT_ATOMS: atom_id res chain seq x y z
N MET A 1 9.32 22.90 -6.52
CA MET A 1 8.81 21.52 -6.43
C MET A 1 9.87 20.69 -5.75
N ILE A 2 9.55 20.03 -4.64
CA ILE A 2 10.50 19.17 -3.91
C ILE A 2 10.21 17.73 -4.33
N SER A 3 11.23 16.97 -4.70
CA SER A 3 11.08 15.56 -5.08
C SER A 3 11.59 14.67 -3.96
N ILE A 4 10.73 13.79 -3.45
CA ILE A 4 11.12 12.75 -2.50
C ILE A 4 11.59 11.53 -3.32
N LYS A 5 12.84 11.10 -3.11
CA LYS A 5 13.37 9.88 -3.72
C LYS A 5 13.27 8.74 -2.71
N LEU A 6 12.43 7.75 -3.02
CA LEU A 6 12.36 6.50 -2.27
C LEU A 6 13.27 5.47 -2.95
N THR A 7 14.36 5.07 -2.30
CA THR A 7 15.34 4.11 -2.86
C THR A 7 14.99 2.67 -2.53
N SER A 8 14.54 2.42 -1.30
CA SER A 8 14.14 1.08 -0.85
C SER A 8 13.21 1.15 0.35
N ILE A 9 12.26 0.21 0.40
CA ILE A 9 11.47 -0.13 1.58
C ILE A 9 11.71 -1.62 1.81
N TYR A 10 12.28 -1.97 2.97
CA TYR A 10 12.53 -3.36 3.34
C TYR A 10 11.37 -3.89 4.18
N VAL A 11 10.99 -5.12 3.89
CA VAL A 11 9.99 -5.88 4.64
C VAL A 11 10.69 -7.13 5.18
N ASP A 12 10.51 -7.40 6.47
CA ASP A 12 11.05 -8.58 7.15
C ASP A 12 10.17 -9.84 6.93
N ASP A 13 8.86 -9.65 6.82
CA ASP A 13 7.86 -10.69 6.55
C ASP A 13 7.02 -10.35 5.31
N GLN A 14 7.42 -10.89 4.15
CA GLN A 14 6.76 -10.62 2.88
C GLN A 14 5.31 -11.10 2.85
N THR A 15 4.98 -12.19 3.54
CA THR A 15 3.62 -12.72 3.60
C THR A 15 2.70 -11.77 4.36
N LYS A 16 3.16 -11.24 5.51
CA LYS A 16 2.40 -10.22 6.24
C LYS A 16 2.25 -8.94 5.45
N ALA A 17 3.30 -8.49 4.75
CA ALA A 17 3.20 -7.28 3.94
C ALA A 17 2.26 -7.44 2.75
N LEU A 18 2.27 -8.59 2.07
CA LEU A 18 1.31 -8.86 1.00
C LEU A 18 -0.12 -8.76 1.54
N ALA A 19 -0.42 -9.45 2.64
CA ALA A 19 -1.73 -9.39 3.28
C ALA A 19 -2.08 -7.95 3.72
N PHE A 20 -1.13 -7.22 4.31
CA PHE A 20 -1.36 -5.87 4.83
C PHE A 20 -1.60 -4.83 3.73
N TYR A 21 -0.75 -4.78 2.69
CA TYR A 21 -0.82 -3.73 1.67
C TYR A 21 -1.80 -4.05 0.55
N THR A 22 -2.12 -5.34 0.34
CA THR A 22 -2.85 -5.77 -0.85
C THR A 22 -4.00 -6.74 -0.61
N GLU A 23 -4.25 -7.14 0.64
CA GLU A 23 -5.44 -7.92 1.01
C GLU A 23 -6.02 -7.39 2.32
N PRO A 24 -6.42 -6.10 2.38
CA PRO A 24 -6.76 -5.44 3.63
C PRO A 24 -7.93 -6.11 4.37
N ASP A 25 -8.81 -6.79 3.63
CA ASP A 25 -9.90 -7.58 4.23
C ASP A 25 -9.39 -8.80 5.01
N GLN A 26 -8.20 -9.31 4.69
CA GLN A 26 -7.57 -10.46 5.33
C GLN A 26 -6.58 -10.07 6.44
N HIS A 27 -6.23 -8.79 6.57
CA HIS A 27 -5.30 -8.31 7.60
C HIS A 27 -5.94 -7.22 8.48
N PRO A 28 -6.33 -7.52 9.74
CA PRO A 28 -7.01 -6.56 10.61
C PRO A 28 -6.28 -5.22 10.76
N ALA A 29 -4.94 -5.25 10.88
CA ALA A 29 -4.15 -4.03 10.99
C ALA A 29 -4.19 -3.16 9.72
N ALA A 30 -4.42 -3.73 8.53
CA ALA A 30 -4.53 -2.97 7.29
C ALA A 30 -5.83 -2.18 7.25
N GLN A 31 -6.92 -2.76 7.75
CA GLN A 31 -8.19 -2.05 7.90
C GLN A 31 -8.04 -0.88 8.87
N THR A 32 -7.41 -1.12 10.02
CA THR A 32 -7.12 -0.07 11.00
C THR A 32 -6.25 1.04 10.39
N PHE A 33 -5.21 0.67 9.66
CA PHE A 33 -4.31 1.61 9.00
C PHE A 33 -5.04 2.47 7.96
N LYS A 34 -5.79 1.83 7.05
CA LYS A 34 -6.57 2.53 6.02
C LYS A 34 -7.61 3.46 6.64
N ALA A 35 -8.33 2.99 7.67
CA ALA A 35 -9.33 3.79 8.37
C ALA A 35 -8.71 5.00 9.08
N ALA A 36 -7.58 4.82 9.75
CA ALA A 36 -6.86 5.91 10.42
C ALA A 36 -6.41 6.98 9.41
N LEU A 37 -5.77 6.56 8.31
CA LEU A 37 -5.36 7.49 7.25
C LEU A 37 -6.54 8.23 6.63
N THR A 38 -7.64 7.53 6.36
CA THR A 38 -8.85 8.14 5.81
C THR A 38 -9.44 9.17 6.77
N ALA A 39 -9.46 8.86 8.08
CA ALA A 39 -9.93 9.78 9.12
C ALA A 39 -9.04 11.03 9.23
N ASP A 40 -7.74 10.90 8.98
CA ASP A 40 -6.77 12.00 8.96
C ASP A 40 -6.76 12.78 7.63
N GLY A 41 -7.66 12.46 6.69
CA GLY A 41 -7.81 13.18 5.42
C GLY A 41 -6.84 12.75 4.32
N VAL A 42 -6.23 11.57 4.44
CA VAL A 42 -5.36 10.95 3.43
C VAL A 42 -6.21 9.97 2.60
N PRO A 43 -6.67 10.36 1.39
CA PRO A 43 -7.55 9.50 0.60
C PRO A 43 -6.76 8.40 -0.12
N PHE A 44 -7.34 7.21 -0.16
CA PHE A 44 -6.95 6.18 -1.12
C PHE A 44 -7.60 6.52 -2.47
N THR A 45 -6.81 7.07 -3.39
CA THR A 45 -7.25 7.48 -4.73
C THR A 45 -7.46 6.28 -5.66
N GLN A 46 -6.84 5.15 -5.32
CA GLN A 46 -7.14 3.85 -5.90
C GLN A 46 -7.15 2.81 -4.77
N ASP A 47 -8.29 2.14 -4.60
CA ASP A 47 -8.39 0.98 -3.74
C ASP A 47 -7.49 -0.16 -4.22
N VAL A 48 -7.20 -1.09 -3.31
CA VAL A 48 -6.46 -2.30 -3.62
C VAL A 48 -7.10 -3.00 -4.82
N THR A 49 -6.34 -3.08 -5.91
CA THR A 49 -6.77 -3.67 -7.18
C THR A 49 -5.86 -4.84 -7.52
N ASP A 50 -6.47 -5.98 -7.80
CA ASP A 50 -5.78 -7.18 -8.24
C ASP A 50 -5.59 -7.17 -9.76
N TYR A 51 -4.34 -7.27 -10.21
CA TYR A 51 -3.95 -7.41 -11.62
C TYR A 51 -3.35 -8.80 -11.92
N GLY A 52 -3.64 -9.80 -11.08
CA GLY A 52 -3.14 -11.16 -11.20
C GLY A 52 -1.87 -11.36 -10.37
N ASN A 53 -0.70 -11.20 -10.99
CA ASN A 53 0.58 -11.41 -10.32
C ASN A 53 1.03 -10.22 -9.45
N VAL A 54 0.32 -9.10 -9.53
CA VAL A 54 0.59 -7.89 -8.75
C VAL A 54 -0.72 -7.34 -8.22
N ALA A 55 -0.70 -6.86 -6.99
CA ALA A 55 -1.77 -6.03 -6.45
C ALA A 55 -1.26 -4.63 -6.13
N VAL A 56 -2.10 -3.64 -6.39
CA VAL A 56 -1.73 -2.22 -6.36
C VAL A 56 -2.75 -1.42 -5.59
N ALA A 57 -2.28 -0.47 -4.78
CA ALA A 57 -3.08 0.59 -4.18
C ALA A 57 -2.39 1.95 -4.39
N VAL A 58 -3.18 3.03 -4.41
CA VAL A 58 -2.65 4.40 -4.50
C VAL A 58 -3.31 5.26 -3.43
N LEU A 59 -2.50 6.00 -2.69
CA LEU A 59 -2.96 7.04 -1.76
C LEU A 59 -2.35 8.40 -2.10
N ASP A 60 -3.07 9.47 -1.78
CA ASP A 60 -2.58 10.85 -1.85
C ASP A 60 -1.96 11.23 -0.51
N ASP A 61 -0.69 11.64 -0.50
CA ASP A 61 0.03 12.02 0.72
C ASP A 61 -0.34 13.42 1.23
N THR A 62 -1.28 14.10 0.57
CA THR A 62 -1.78 15.48 0.83
C THR A 62 -0.76 16.59 0.58
N CYS A 63 0.48 16.23 0.26
CA CYS A 63 1.55 17.15 -0.11
C CYS A 63 1.63 17.35 -1.63
N GLY A 64 0.69 16.75 -2.38
CA GLY A 64 0.65 16.77 -3.83
C GLY A 64 1.38 15.60 -4.49
N ASN A 65 1.77 14.57 -3.72
CA ASN A 65 2.31 13.33 -4.28
C ASN A 65 1.27 12.19 -4.19
N LEU A 66 1.32 11.30 -5.18
CA LEU A 66 0.63 10.02 -5.12
C LEU A 66 1.63 8.92 -4.79
N ILE A 67 1.36 8.17 -3.72
CA ILE A 67 2.15 7.01 -3.32
C ILE A 67 1.45 5.77 -3.86
N ARG A 68 2.12 5.08 -4.77
CA ARG A 68 1.69 3.77 -5.30
C ARG A 68 2.42 2.66 -4.56
N LEU A 69 1.66 1.76 -3.95
CA LEU A 69 2.16 0.53 -3.38
C LEU A 69 1.83 -0.60 -4.36
N ALA A 70 2.85 -1.31 -4.82
CA ALA A 70 2.70 -2.46 -5.71
C ALA A 70 3.46 -3.64 -5.10
N MET A 71 2.77 -4.75 -4.87
CA MET A 71 3.36 -5.97 -4.33
C MET A 71 3.11 -7.11 -5.31
N THR A 72 4.18 -7.83 -5.68
CA THR A 72 4.07 -9.06 -6.44
C THR A 72 3.57 -10.19 -5.54
N LYS A 73 2.60 -10.96 -6.00
CA LYS A 73 2.00 -12.06 -5.25
C LYS A 73 2.82 -13.35 -5.28
N ASP A 74 3.75 -13.44 -6.23
CA ASP A 74 4.67 -14.58 -6.32
C ASP A 74 5.82 -14.41 -5.32
N ALA A 75 5.75 -15.21 -4.26
CA ALA A 75 6.80 -15.40 -3.26
C ALA A 75 7.69 -16.62 -3.57
N THR A 76 7.78 -17.06 -4.83
CA THR A 76 8.72 -18.12 -5.24
C THR A 76 10.11 -17.54 -5.49
N ALA A 77 10.85 -17.38 -4.39
CA ALA A 77 12.31 -17.46 -4.35
C ALA A 77 12.74 -18.34 -3.17
#